data_AF-A0A937LKX1-F1
#
_entry.id   AF-A0A937LKX1-F1
#
_cell.length_a   1.000
_cell.length_b   1.000
_cell.length_c   1.000
_cell.angle_alpha   90.00
_cell.angle_beta   90.00
_cell.angle_gamma   90.00
#
_symmetry.space_group_name_H-M   'P 1'
#
loop_
_entity.id
_entity.type
_entity.pdbx_description
1 polymer ?
#
loop_
_entity_poly.entity_id
_entity_poly.type
_entity_poly.pdbx_seq_one_letter_code
_entity_poly.pdbx_strand_id
1 'polypeptide(L)' 'FELADDYSYAFVSGYNTDYLWLLAREPQISVDVRERFMARSQALGFETADLIWVATE' A
#
# COMPACT_ATOMS: atom_id res chain seq x y z
N PHE A 1 -4.13 5.84 -0.99
CA PHE A 1 -5.38 6.12 -0.27
C PHE A 1 -6.55 5.42 -0.95
N GLU A 2 -6.96 4.27 -0.43
CA GLU A 2 -7.97 3.36 -1.00
C GLU A 2 -8.38 2.37 0.09
N LEU A 3 -9.60 1.84 0.03
CA LEU A 3 -10.09 0.77 0.89
C LEU A 3 -10.83 -0.24 0.02
N ALA A 4 -10.51 -1.53 0.19
CA ALA A 4 -11.24 -2.61 -0.47
C ALA A 4 -12.69 -2.64 0.02
N ASP A 5 -13.64 -2.97 -0.86
CA ASP A 5 -15.07 -3.06 -0.52
C ASP A 5 -15.33 -4.06 0.62
N ASP A 6 -14.61 -5.18 0.62
CA ASP A 6 -14.66 -6.21 1.66
C ASP A 6 -13.75 -5.91 2.87
N TYR A 7 -13.10 -4.75 2.92
CA TYR A 7 -12.14 -4.37 3.98
C TYR A 7 -10.95 -5.35 4.13
N SER A 8 -10.63 -6.08 3.06
CA SER A 8 -9.50 -7.02 3.01
C SER A 8 -8.14 -6.29 3.00
N TYR A 9 -8.07 -5.10 2.38
CA TYR A 9 -6.89 -4.25 2.38
C TYR A 9 -7.25 -2.76 2.45
N ALA A 10 -6.29 -1.94 2.91
CA ALA A 10 -6.38 -0.49 2.94
C ALA A 10 -5.02 0.15 2.61
N PHE A 11 -5.04 1.23 1.82
CA PHE A 11 -3.87 2.06 1.54
C PHE A 11 -3.97 3.33 2.38
N VAL A 12 -3.08 3.48 3.35
CA VAL A 12 -3.08 4.57 4.33
C VAL A 12 -1.91 5.48 4.07
N SER A 13 -2.14 6.79 4.06
CA SER A 13 -1.09 7.81 3.99
C SER A 13 -1.15 8.72 5.22
N GLY A 14 0.00 9.25 5.62
CA GLY A 14 0.06 10.25 6.67
C GLY A 14 -0.35 11.65 6.20
N TYR A 15 0.04 12.67 6.97
CA TYR A 15 -0.24 14.08 6.68
C TYR A 15 0.48 14.59 5.41
N ASN A 16 1.59 13.97 5.03
CA ASN A 16 2.42 14.29 3.88
C ASN A 16 2.74 13.02 3.06
N THR A 17 3.55 13.18 2.01
CA THR A 17 3.98 12.09 1.12
C THR A 17 5.12 11.24 1.69
N ASP A 18 5.62 11.56 2.89
CA ASP A 18 6.70 10.82 3.57
C ASP A 18 6.20 9.57 4.29
N TYR A 19 4.89 9.46 4.53
CA TYR A 19 4.30 8.37 5.30
C TYR A 19 3.26 7.62 4.48
N LEU A 20 3.54 6.33 4.25
CA LEU A 20 2.71 5.48 3.43
C LEU A 20 2.72 4.03 3.94
N TRP A 21 1.53 3.43 4.08
CA TRP A 21 1.35 2.06 4.52
C TRP A 21 0.31 1.33 3.66
N LEU A 22 0.57 0.04 3.44
CA LEU A 22 -0.41 -0.92 2.96
C LEU A 22 -0.74 -1.85 4.11
N LEU A 23 -2.01 -1.86 4.51
CA LEU A 23 -2.52 -2.76 5.54
C LEU A 23 -3.39 -3.81 4.86
N ALA A 24 -3.19 -5.07 5.24
CA ALA A 24 -3.98 -6.19 4.76
C ALA A 24 -4.39 -7.08 5.93
N ARG A 25 -5.57 -7.68 5.86
CA ARG A 25 -6.01 -8.66 6.86
C ARG A 25 -5.25 -9.98 6.75
N GLU A 26 -4.83 -10.32 5.55
CA GLU A 26 -3.99 -11.47 5.27
C GLU A 26 -2.51 -11.05 5.17
N PRO A 27 -1.59 -11.90 5.64
CA PRO A 27 -0.15 -11.60 5.60
C PRO A 27 0.40 -11.55 4.18
N GLN A 28 -0.26 -12.21 3.23
CA GLN A 28 0.09 -12.20 1.82
C GLN A 28 -0.99 -11.48 1.02
N ILE A 29 -0.58 -10.54 0.19
CA ILE A 29 -1.46 -9.86 -0.76
C ILE A 29 -1.20 -10.38 -2.17
N SER A 30 -2.22 -10.33 -3.01
CA SER A 30 -2.05 -10.60 -4.44
C SER A 30 -1.12 -9.60 -5.10
N VAL A 31 -0.39 -10.05 -6.12
CA VAL A 31 0.51 -9.19 -6.91
C VAL A 31 -0.23 -7.99 -7.52
N ASP A 32 -1.46 -8.18 -7.97
CA ASP A 32 -2.30 -7.11 -8.53
C ASP A 32 -2.53 -5.96 -7.54
N VAL A 33 -2.86 -6.28 -6.28
CA VAL A 33 -3.05 -5.28 -5.21
C VAL A 33 -1.75 -4.52 -4.95
N ARG A 34 -0.61 -5.24 -4.97
CA ARG A 34 0.71 -4.64 -4.79
C ARG A 34 1.05 -3.67 -5.91
N GLU A 35 0.85 -4.07 -7.16
CA GLU A 35 1.12 -3.22 -8.33
C GLU A 35 0.21 -2.00 -8.35
N ARG A 36 -1.08 -2.20 -8.04
CA ARG A 36 -2.07 -1.12 -7.91
C ARG A 36 -1.67 -0.12 -6.83
N PHE A 37 -1.21 -0.59 -5.67
CA PHE A 37 -0.69 0.27 -4.61
C PHE A 37 0.50 1.11 -5.07
N MET A 38 1.48 0.47 -5.73
CA MET A 38 2.67 1.15 -6.24
C MET A 38 2.30 2.22 -7.27
N ALA A 39 1.51 1.85 -8.29
CA ALA A 39 1.10 2.77 -9.35
C ALA A 39 0.34 3.98 -8.79
N ARG A 40 -0.60 3.75 -7.87
CA ARG A 40 -1.39 4.82 -7.27
C ARG A 40 -0.55 5.73 -6.37
N SER A 41 0.39 5.15 -5.62
CA SER A 41 1.28 5.91 -4.74
C SER A 41 2.26 6.78 -5.54
N GLN A 42 2.83 6.25 -6.63
CA GLN A 42 3.69 7.04 -7.53
C GLN A 42 2.93 8.19 -8.20
N ALA A 43 1.72 7.93 -8.69
CA ALA A 43 0.88 8.97 -9.31
C ALA A 43 0.53 10.12 -8.35
N LEU A 44 0.51 9.85 -7.05
CA LEU A 44 0.25 10.82 -5.99
C LEU A 44 1.52 11.50 -5.46
N GLY A 45 2.70 11.17 -6.00
CA GLY A 45 3.98 11.77 -5.62
C GLY A 45 4.64 11.16 -4.38
N PHE A 46 4.23 9.97 -3.96
CA PHE A 46 4.93 9.23 -2.90
C PHE A 46 6.20 8.58 -3.45
N GLU A 47 7.27 8.59 -2.66
CA GLU A 47 8.54 7.96 -3.03
C GLU A 47 8.48 6.45 -2.78
N THR A 48 7.88 5.70 -3.71
CA THR A 48 7.66 4.25 -3.55
C THR A 48 8.94 3.41 -3.59
N ALA A 49 10.08 4.01 -3.96
CA ALA A 49 11.37 3.32 -3.97
C ALA A 49 11.86 2.99 -2.55
N ASP A 50 11.48 3.81 -1.55
CA ASP A 50 11.84 3.64 -0.15
C ASP A 50 10.86 2.71 0.61
N LEU A 51 9.89 2.11 -0.09
CA LEU A 51 8.91 1.21 0.53
C LEU A 51 9.55 -0.10 0.97
N ILE A 52 9.48 -0.35 2.28
CA ILE A 52 9.89 -1.60 2.91
C ILE A 52 8.75 -2.61 2.81
N TRP A 53 9.02 -3.76 2.19
CA TRP A 53 8.10 -4.89 2.15
C TRP A 53 8.39 -5.82 3.32
N VAL A 54 7.47 -5.88 4.27
CA VAL A 54 7.59 -6.77 5.44
C VAL A 54 7.42 -8.22 4.98
N ALA A 55 8.46 -9.03 5.12
CA ALA A 55 8.35 -10.48 4.93
C ALA A 55 7.53 -11.07 6.08
N THR A 56 6.55 -11.89 5.77
CA THR A 56 5.77 -12.61 6.78
C THR A 56 6.10 -14.10 6.69
N GLU A 57 6.55 -14.68 7.80
CA GLU A 57 6.89 -16.10 7.97
C GLU A 57 5.64 -16.97 8.22
#